data_AF-A0A1H3GNU6-F1
#
_entry.id   AF-A0A1H3GNU6-F1
#
_cell.length_a   1.000
_cell.length_b   1.000
_cell.length_c   1.000
_cell.angle_alpha   90.00
_cell.angle_beta   90.00
_cell.angle_gamma   90.00
#
_symmetry.space_group_name_H-M   'P 1'
#
loop_
_entity.id
_entity.type
_entity.pdbx_description
1 polymer ?
#
loop_
_entity_poly.entity_id
_entity_poly.type
_entity_poly.pdbx_seq_one_letter_code
_entity_poly.pdbx_strand_id
1 'polypeptide(L)'
;KSSAHLAAYAGIAPVTRSSGSSIKGEHPARTGNRKLKRAFFLAAFAALSDPTSRTYYQRKRDEGKKHNAALICLARRRCDVLFAMLRNKTYYRHPHPDAAPAAA
;
A
#
# COMPACT_ATOMS: atom_id res chain seq x y z
N LYS A 1 13.50 0.29 12.27
CA LYS A 1 12.17 0.82 11.83
C LYS A 1 11.68 -0.05 10.67
N SER A 2 10.38 -0.35 10.57
CA SER A 2 9.81 -1.23 9.53
C SER A 2 8.91 -0.44 8.55
N SER A 3 8.59 -1.04 7.40
CA SER A 3 7.67 -0.43 6.44
C SER A 3 6.25 -0.26 6.99
N ALA A 4 5.81 -1.18 7.85
CA ALA A 4 4.55 -1.07 8.58
C ALA A 4 4.50 0.18 9.47
N HIS A 5 5.63 0.52 10.12
CA HIS A 5 5.73 1.74 10.91
C HIS A 5 5.61 3.01 10.05
N LEU A 6 6.19 3.01 8.84
CA LEU A 6 6.03 4.11 7.90
C LEU A 6 4.57 4.23 7.43
N ALA A 7 3.93 3.11 7.11
CA ALA A 7 2.53 3.08 6.68
C ALA A 7 1.56 3.54 7.79
N ALA A 8 1.83 3.16 9.04
CA ALA A 8 1.07 3.59 10.21
C ALA A 8 1.20 5.10 10.42
N TYR A 9 2.43 5.62 10.38
CA TYR A 9 2.69 7.07 10.47
C TYR A 9 2.01 7.85 9.34
N ALA A 10 2.00 7.30 8.12
CA ALA A 10 1.33 7.88 6.96
C ALA A 10 -0.21 7.79 7.03
N GLY A 11 -0.79 7.02 7.95
CA GLY A 11 -2.24 6.79 8.01
C GLY A 11 -2.77 5.99 6.82
N ILE A 12 -1.95 5.07 6.29
CA ILE A 12 -2.26 4.18 5.15
C ILE A 12 -2.42 2.73 5.63
N ALA A 13 -1.77 2.36 6.73
CA ALA A 13 -1.95 1.05 7.33
C ALA A 13 -3.42 0.84 7.75
N PRO A 14 -3.98 -0.37 7.55
CA PRO A 14 -5.27 -0.70 8.13
C PRO A 14 -5.17 -0.63 9.66
N VAL A 15 -6.22 -0.12 10.30
CA VAL A 15 -6.32 -0.06 11.76
C VAL A 15 -7.35 -1.09 12.19
N THR A 16 -6.91 -2.06 12.98
CA THR A 16 -7.80 -2.97 13.68
C THR A 16 -8.46 -2.21 14.82
N ARG A 17 -9.78 -2.01 14.75
CA ARG A 17 -10.55 -1.49 15.89
C ARG A 17 -11.02 -2.68 16.72
N SER A 18 -10.48 -2.82 17.93
CA SER A 18 -10.99 -3.75 18.94
C SER A 18 -11.60 -2.93 20.07
N SER A 19 -12.93 -2.97 20.23
CA SER A 19 -13.65 -2.24 21.29
C SER A 19 -14.33 -3.19 22.29
N GLY A 20 -13.80 -4.40 22.48
CA GLY A 20 -14.41 -5.42 23.32
C GLY A 20 -15.43 -6.29 22.56
N SER A 21 -15.40 -7.59 22.87
CA SER A 21 -16.22 -8.73 22.37
C SER A 21 -16.35 -8.99 20.86
N SER A 22 -15.93 -8.09 19.96
CA SER A 22 -16.09 -8.27 18.52
C SER A 22 -14.89 -7.78 17.71
N ILE A 23 -14.11 -8.71 17.13
CA ILE A 23 -13.11 -8.40 16.09
C ILE A 23 -13.87 -8.19 14.76
N LYS A 24 -14.52 -7.04 14.59
CA LYS A 24 -15.23 -6.71 13.34
C LYS A 24 -14.37 -5.82 12.46
N GLY A 25 -13.51 -6.49 11.67
CA GLY A 25 -12.93 -5.99 10.43
C GLY A 25 -11.77 -4.99 10.55
N GLU A 26 -10.95 -4.94 9.51
CA GLU A 26 -9.95 -3.88 9.33
C GLU A 26 -10.61 -2.60 8.85
N HIS A 27 -10.30 -1.48 9.53
CA HIS A 27 -10.84 -0.16 9.20
C HIS A 27 -9.78 0.74 8.57
N PRO A 28 -10.15 1.64 7.66
CA PRO A 28 -9.24 2.67 7.20
C PRO A 28 -8.76 3.56 8.36
N ALA A 29 -7.46 3.83 8.42
CA ALA A 29 -6.91 4.79 9.36
C ALA A 29 -7.52 6.18 9.12
N ARG A 30 -8.15 6.74 10.17
CA ARG A 30 -8.66 8.12 10.19
C ARG A 30 -7.63 9.12 10.72
N THR A 31 -6.53 8.63 11.29
CA THR A 31 -5.44 9.41 11.89
C THR A 31 -4.14 9.17 11.10
N GLY A 32 -3.16 10.06 11.26
CA GLY A 32 -1.83 9.99 10.62
C GLY A 32 -1.46 11.26 9.87
N ASN A 33 -0.29 11.25 9.22
CA ASN A 33 0.21 12.40 8.47
C ASN A 33 -0.60 12.59 7.16
N ARG A 34 -1.49 13.60 7.15
CA ARG A 34 -2.36 13.91 6.01
C ARG A 34 -1.61 14.25 4.72
N LYS A 35 -0.47 14.96 4.81
CA LYS A 35 0.35 15.30 3.64
C LYS A 35 0.93 14.03 3.01
N LEU A 36 1.46 13.15 3.84
CA LEU A 36 2.04 11.89 3.40
C LEU A 36 0.99 10.94 2.82
N LYS A 37 -0.19 10.84 3.45
CA LYS A 37 -1.33 10.10 2.92
C LYS A 37 -1.74 10.58 1.54
N ARG A 38 -1.86 11.90 1.34
CA ARG A 38 -2.19 12.50 0.04
C ARG A 38 -1.11 12.23 -1.01
N ALA A 39 0.17 12.36 -0.65
CA ALA A 39 1.28 12.07 -1.55
C ALA A 39 1.25 10.62 -2.04
N PHE A 40 1.05 9.66 -1.14
CA PHE A 40 0.93 8.24 -1.51
C PHE A 40 -0.33 7.92 -2.31
N PHE A 41 -1.45 8.60 -2.03
CA PHE A 41 -2.67 8.45 -2.83
C PHE A 41 -2.44 8.91 -4.28
N LEU A 42 -1.84 10.08 -4.47
CA LEU A 42 -1.50 10.59 -5.80
C LEU A 42 -0.47 9.70 -6.50
N ALA A 43 0.54 9.22 -5.77
CA ALA A 43 1.53 8.28 -6.31
C ALA A 43 0.88 6.95 -6.73
N ALA A 44 -0.09 6.44 -5.96
CA ALA A 44 -0.84 5.24 -6.32
C ALA A 44 -1.72 5.46 -7.57
N PHE A 45 -2.36 6.62 -7.68
CA PHE A 45 -3.14 7.00 -8.86
C PHE A 45 -2.26 7.09 -10.11
N ALA A 46 -1.12 7.77 -10.02
CA ALA A 46 -0.14 7.84 -11.12
C ALA A 46 0.42 6.45 -11.48
N ALA A 47 0.49 5.51 -10.53
CA ALA A 47 0.91 4.14 -10.79
C ALA A 47 -0.02 3.37 -11.74
N LEU A 48 -1.27 3.81 -11.93
CA LEU A 48 -2.24 3.07 -12.74
C LEU A 48 -1.91 3.05 -14.24
N SER A 49 -0.94 3.87 -14.69
CA SER A 49 -0.36 3.79 -16.02
C SER A 49 0.56 2.57 -16.20
N ASP A 50 1.12 2.04 -15.10
CA ASP A 50 1.94 0.84 -15.11
C ASP A 50 1.07 -0.43 -15.09
N PRO A 51 1.24 -1.37 -16.03
CA PRO A 51 0.48 -2.61 -16.08
C PRO A 51 0.54 -3.43 -14.78
N THR A 52 1.70 -3.53 -14.13
CA THR A 52 1.86 -4.34 -12.90
C THR A 52 1.11 -3.75 -11.71
N SER A 53 1.05 -2.43 -11.63
CA SER A 53 0.26 -1.72 -10.64
C SER A 53 -1.24 -1.80 -10.96
N ARG A 54 -1.61 -1.75 -12.25
CA ARG A 54 -2.99 -1.86 -12.72
C ARG A 54 -3.60 -3.23 -12.46
N THR A 55 -2.87 -4.32 -12.71
CA THR A 55 -3.34 -5.68 -12.42
C THR A 55 -3.60 -5.87 -10.93
N TYR A 56 -2.72 -5.36 -10.06
CA TYR A 56 -2.96 -5.39 -8.62
C TYR A 56 -4.19 -4.59 -8.22
N TYR A 57 -4.36 -3.39 -8.78
CA TYR A 57 -5.55 -2.56 -8.54
C TYR A 57 -6.84 -3.26 -8.98
N GLN A 58 -6.85 -3.88 -10.16
CA GLN A 58 -8.00 -4.64 -10.68
C GLN A 58 -8.32 -5.82 -9.76
N ARG A 59 -7.33 -6.63 -9.38
CA ARG A 59 -7.54 -7.72 -8.41
C ARG A 59 -8.21 -7.24 -7.12
N LYS A 60 -7.81 -6.07 -6.60
CA LYS A 60 -8.46 -5.48 -5.41
C LYS A 60 -9.88 -4.98 -5.68
N ARG A 61 -10.20 -4.52 -6.88
CA ARG A 61 -11.57 -4.20 -7.30
C ARG A 61 -12.43 -5.47 -7.40
N ASP A 62 -11.87 -6.55 -7.93
CA ASP A 62 -12.54 -7.85 -8.09
C ASP A 62 -12.80 -8.53 -6.75
N GLU A 63 -11.93 -8.31 -5.75
CA GLU A 63 -12.18 -8.64 -4.33
C GLU A 63 -13.30 -7.80 -3.69
N GLY A 64 -14.02 -6.96 -4.46
CA GLY A 64 -15.14 -6.15 -4.01
C GLY A 64 -14.75 -4.82 -3.34
N LYS A 65 -13.47 -4.41 -3.38
CA LYS A 65 -13.07 -3.12 -2.78
C LYS A 65 -13.54 -1.95 -3.65
N LYS A 66 -14.04 -0.90 -3.00
CA LYS A 66 -14.34 0.39 -3.65
C LYS A 66 -13.06 1.00 -4.23
N HIS A 67 -13.19 1.84 -5.26
CA HIS A 67 -12.06 2.50 -5.94
C HIS A 67 -11.03 3.09 -4.97
N ASN A 68 -11.47 3.94 -4.04
CA ASN A 68 -10.59 4.58 -3.06
C ASN A 68 -9.90 3.57 -2.14
N ALA A 69 -10.58 2.49 -1.76
CA ALA A 69 -10.00 1.44 -0.93
C ALA A 69 -8.94 0.64 -1.71
N ALA A 70 -9.20 0.31 -2.97
CA ALA A 70 -8.23 -0.34 -3.85
C ALA A 70 -6.99 0.55 -4.08
N LEU A 71 -7.17 1.86 -4.27
CA LEU A 71 -6.07 2.83 -4.34
C LEU A 71 -5.26 2.89 -3.05
N ILE A 72 -5.90 2.86 -1.87
CA ILE A 72 -5.19 2.82 -0.58
C ILE A 72 -4.40 1.51 -0.43
N CYS A 73 -4.94 0.37 -0.86
CA CYS A 73 -4.20 -0.89 -0.89
C CYS A 73 -2.98 -0.82 -1.82
N LEU A 74 -3.09 -0.17 -2.98
CA LEU A 74 -1.97 0.06 -3.89
C LEU A 74 -0.95 1.02 -3.28
N ALA A 75 -1.40 2.10 -2.64
CA ALA A 75 -0.56 3.05 -1.90
C ALA A 75 0.22 2.35 -0.78
N ARG A 76 -0.41 1.42 -0.06
CA ARG A 76 0.25 0.59 0.96
C ARG A 76 1.39 -0.24 0.37
N ARG A 77 1.17 -0.88 -0.78
CA ARG A 77 2.22 -1.63 -1.51
C ARG A 77 3.36 -0.71 -1.96
N ARG A 78 3.05 0.47 -2.49
CA ARG A 78 4.06 1.47 -2.89
C ARG A 78 4.89 1.97 -1.69
N CYS A 79 4.25 2.11 -0.53
CA CYS A 79 4.92 2.46 0.72
C CYS A 79 5.97 1.41 1.13
N ASP A 80 5.70 0.11 0.95
CA ASP A 80 6.69 -0.94 1.20
C ASP A 80 7.89 -0.84 0.25
N VAL A 81 7.64 -0.63 -1.03
CA VAL A 81 8.70 -0.46 -2.04
C VAL A 81 9.56 0.77 -1.74
N LEU A 82 8.93 1.92 -1.46
CA LEU A 82 9.66 3.14 -1.11
C LEU A 82 10.50 2.94 0.16
N PHE A 83 9.95 2.27 1.17
CA PHE A 83 10.70 1.95 2.38
C PHE A 83 11.92 1.07 2.10
N ALA A 84 11.77 0.04 1.24
CA ALA A 84 12.88 -0.82 0.84
C ALA A 84 13.97 -0.05 0.07
N MET A 85 13.57 0.82 -0.86
CA MET A 85 14.48 1.69 -1.60
C MET A 85 15.28 2.61 -0.67
N LEU A 86 14.60 3.28 0.28
CA LEU A 86 15.25 4.16 1.24
C LEU A 86 16.19 3.40 2.18
N ARG A 87 15.81 2.18 2.59
CA ARG A 87 16.63 1.32 3.46
C ARG A 87 17.90 0.85 2.74
N ASN A 88 17.75 0.40 1.50
CA ASN A 88 18.85 -0.20 0.73
C ASN A 88 19.64 0.83 -0.08
N LYS A 89 19.20 2.10 -0.08
CA LYS A 89 19.74 3.19 -0.92
C LYS A 89 19.75 2.84 -2.41
N THR A 90 18.72 2.12 -2.86
CA THR A 90 18.57 1.68 -4.25
C THR A 90 17.48 2.47 -4.96
N TYR A 91 17.63 2.66 -6.27
CA TYR A 91 16.57 3.23 -7.10
C TYR A 91 15.42 2.26 -7.32
N TYR A 92 14.28 2.81 -7.76
CA TYR A 92 13.13 2.00 -8.12
C TYR A 92 13.48 1.15 -9.33
N ARG A 93 13.34 -0.18 -9.19
CA ARG A 93 13.42 -1.11 -10.30
C ARG A 93 12.01 -1.56 -10.64
N HIS A 94 11.62 -1.33 -11.89
CA HIS A 94 10.34 -1.83 -12.39
C HIS A 94 10.35 -3.37 -12.32
N PRO A 95 9.33 -4.00 -11.72
CA PRO A 95 9.27 -5.46 -11.63
C PRO A 95 9.12 -6.06 -13.04
N HIS A 96 10.20 -6.65 -13.55
CA HIS A 96 10.18 -7.41 -14.79
C HIS A 96 9.39 -8.71 -14.53
N PRO A 97 8.46 -9.10 -15.43
CA PRO A 97 7.64 -10.30 -15.25
C PRO A 97 8.46 -11.60 -15.10
N ASP A 98 9.74 -11.61 -15.52
CA ASP A 98 10.60 -12.80 -15.50
C ASP A 98 11.31 -13.05 -14.16
N ALA A 99 11.20 -12.14 -13.20
CA ALA A 99 11.78 -12.34 -11.87
C ALA A 99 10.79 -13.12 -10.98
N ALA A 100 10.66 -14.43 -11.26
CA ALA A 100 10.12 -15.37 -10.28
C ALA A 100 10.90 -15.24 -8.95
N PRO A 101 10.25 -15.40 -7.78
CA PRO A 101 10.94 -15.24 -6.51
C PRO A 101 12.00 -16.34 -6.39
N ALA A 102 13.27 -15.94 -6.30
CA ALA A 102 14.33 -16.81 -5.80
C ALA A 102 13.89 -17.26 -4.39
N ALA A 103 13.47 -18.51 -4.30
CA ALA A 103 13.11 -19.17 -3.06
C ALA A 103 14.30 -19.10 -2.08
N ALA A 104 13.99 -18.74 -0.84
CA ALA A 104 14.87 -18.86 0.33
C ALA A 104 14.04 -19.46 1.46
#